data_AF-A0A7C0UP44-F1
#
_entry.id   AF-A0A7C0UP44-F1
#
_cell.length_a   1.000
_cell.length_b   1.000
_cell.length_c   1.000
_cell.angle_alpha   90.00
_cell.angle_beta   90.00
_cell.angle_gamma   90.00
#
_symmetry.space_group_name_H-M   'P 1'
#
loop_
_entity.id
_entity.type
_entity.pdbx_description
1 polymer ?
#
loop_
_entity_poly.entity_id
_entity_poly.type
_entity_poly.pdbx_seq_one_letter_code
_entity_poly.pdbx_strand_id
1 'polypeptide(L)' 'MLQEGQTNLRSLFERYLHTQRIFKNKDVLRHSYTPRELPHRREQIETLVHILVPVLRGETPSNIFVYGKTGTGKTVTV' A
#
# COMPACT_ATOMS: atom_id res chain seq x y z
N MET A 1 -36.31 32.39 -6.13
CA MET A 1 -35.47 32.21 -4.92
C MET A 1 -34.97 30.78 -4.89
N LEU A 2 -33.74 30.55 -4.41
CA LEU A 2 -32.97 29.30 -4.35
C LEU A 2 -31.99 29.07 -5.51
N GLN A 3 -30.80 29.69 -5.46
CA GLN A 3 -29.57 29.11 -6.03
C GLN A 3 -28.24 29.74 -5.54
N GLU A 4 -28.17 30.38 -4.37
CA GLU A 4 -26.90 30.99 -3.89
C GLU A 4 -25.97 30.02 -3.14
N GLY A 5 -26.47 28.87 -2.67
CA GLY A 5 -25.69 27.94 -1.83
C GLY A 5 -24.70 27.03 -2.58
N GLN A 6 -24.89 26.75 -3.87
CA GLN A 6 -24.02 25.82 -4.61
C GLN A 6 -22.81 26.48 -5.27
N THR A 7 -22.91 27.77 -5.62
CA THR A 7 -21.86 28.50 -6.33
C THR A 7 -20.60 28.71 -5.47
N ASN A 8 -20.77 28.90 -4.17
CA ASN A 8 -19.67 29.16 -3.23
C ASN A 8 -18.82 27.91 -2.94
N LEU A 9 -19.47 26.76 -2.75
CA LEU A 9 -18.76 25.50 -2.57
C LEU A 9 -17.92 25.16 -3.80
N ARG A 10 -18.50 25.36 -5.00
CA ARG A 10 -17.79 25.07 -6.26
C ARG A 10 -16.54 25.93 -6.41
N SER A 11 -16.64 27.25 -6.19
CA SER A 11 -15.49 28.16 -6.29
C SER A 11 -14.42 27.89 -5.22
N LEU A 12 -14.81 27.43 -4.03
CA LEU A 12 -13.88 27.00 -2.99
C LEU A 12 -13.10 25.75 -3.43
N PHE A 13 -13.78 24.72 -3.94
CA PHE A 13 -13.12 23.49 -4.41
C PHE A 13 -12.20 23.76 -5.62
N GLU A 14 -12.60 24.60 -6.57
CA GLU A 14 -11.76 24.98 -7.70
C GLU A 14 -10.43 25.60 -7.24
N ARG A 15 -10.46 26.45 -6.20
CA ARG A 15 -9.25 27.07 -5.65
C ARG A 15 -8.27 26.05 -5.06
N TYR A 16 -8.78 24.98 -4.44
CA TYR A 16 -7.95 23.90 -3.91
C TYR A 16 -7.51 22.91 -4.99
N LEU A 17 -8.30 22.71 -6.04
CA LEU A 17 -7.97 21.80 -7.16
C LEU A 17 -6.89 22.36 -8.09
N HIS A 18 -6.85 23.70 -8.27
CA HIS A 18 -5.86 24.39 -9.10
C HIS A 18 -4.51 24.66 -8.40
N THR A 19 -4.36 24.28 -7.14
CA THR A 19 -3.06 24.37 -6.45
C THR A 19 -2.07 23.40 -7.09
N GLN A 20 -0.83 23.86 -7.36
CA GLN A 20 0.21 23.01 -7.93
C GLN A 20 0.42 21.76 -7.06
N ARG A 21 0.29 20.60 -7.70
CA ARG A 21 0.46 19.31 -7.04
C ARG A 21 1.95 18.98 -6.91
N ILE A 22 2.49 19.04 -5.69
CA ILE A 22 3.88 18.64 -5.37
C ILE A 22 4.10 17.14 -5.61
N PHE A 23 3.06 16.33 -5.37
CA PHE A 23 3.13 14.87 -5.48
C PHE A 23 2.43 14.37 -6.74
N LYS A 24 3.12 13.53 -7.52
CA LYS A 24 2.53 12.84 -8.69
C LYS A 24 1.47 11.81 -8.28
N ASN A 25 1.71 11.09 -7.19
CA ASN A 25 0.75 10.17 -6.58
C ASN A 25 0.97 10.17 -5.07
N LYS A 26 -0.05 10.54 -4.27
CA LYS A 26 0.04 10.54 -2.81
C LYS A 26 -0.28 9.18 -2.20
N ASP A 27 -0.94 8.29 -2.95
CA ASP A 27 -1.39 7.00 -2.42
C ASP A 27 -0.22 6.05 -2.17
N VAL A 28 0.92 6.24 -2.86
CA VAL A 28 2.15 5.47 -2.61
C VAL A 28 2.76 5.73 -1.22
N LEU A 29 2.39 6.84 -0.58
CA LEU A 29 2.85 7.21 0.77
C LEU A 29 1.91 6.69 1.86
N ARG A 30 0.77 6.10 1.51
CA ARG A 30 -0.14 5.53 2.50
C ARG A 30 0.48 4.25 3.07
N HIS A 31 0.31 4.04 4.36
CA HIS A 31 0.75 2.83 5.07
C HIS A 31 0.16 1.53 4.49
N SER A 32 -0.97 1.61 3.80
CA SER A 32 -1.66 0.50 3.14
C SER A 32 -1.17 0.25 1.71
N TYR A 33 -0.22 1.02 1.21
CA TYR A 33 0.29 0.84 -0.14
C TYR A 33 1.26 -0.32 -0.19
N THR A 34 0.90 -1.36 -0.93
CA THR A 34 1.78 -2.49 -1.22
C THR A 34 2.55 -2.20 -2.51
N PRO A 35 3.87 -1.92 -2.45
CA PRO A 35 4.67 -1.70 -3.64
C PRO A 35 4.81 -3.00 -4.45
N ARG A 36 5.04 -2.89 -5.76
CA ARG A 36 5.28 -4.05 -6.63
C ARG A 36 6.59 -4.77 -6.33
N GLU A 37 7.56 -4.05 -5.80
CA GLU A 37 8.88 -4.58 -5.48
C GLU A 37 9.28 -4.13 -4.07
N LEU A 38 9.79 -5.08 -3.29
CA LEU A 38 10.33 -4.83 -1.96
C LEU A 38 11.86 -4.90 -2.03
N PRO A 39 12.55 -3.76 -2.15
CA PRO A 39 14.01 -3.76 -2.23
C PRO A 39 14.62 -4.41 -0.98
N HIS A 40 15.72 -5.13 -1.15
CA HIS A 40 16.44 -5.84 -0.09
C HIS A 40 15.64 -6.92 0.65
N ARG A 41 14.48 -7.37 0.13
CA ARG A 41 13.68 -8.46 0.73
C ARG A 41 13.66 -9.76 -0.07
N ARG A 42 14.56 -9.90 -1.05
CA ARG A 42 14.57 -11.04 -1.97
C ARG A 42 14.75 -12.38 -1.26
N GLU A 43 15.72 -12.48 -0.35
CA GLU A 43 15.99 -13.73 0.39
C GLU A 43 14.81 -14.14 1.29
N GLN A 44 14.16 -13.19 1.96
CA GLN A 44 13.00 -13.49 2.80
C GLN A 44 11.79 -13.93 1.96
N ILE A 45 11.59 -13.32 0.79
CA ILE A 45 10.54 -13.72 -0.16
C ILE A 45 10.82 -15.12 -0.69
N GLU A 46 12.05 -15.42 -1.11
CA GLU A 46 12.44 -16.76 -1.60
C GLU A 46 12.24 -17.84 -0.52
N THR A 47 12.56 -17.53 0.74
CA THR A 47 12.31 -18.43 1.88
C THR A 47 10.81 -18.68 2.06
N LEU A 48 9.98 -17.63 2.01
CA LEU A 48 8.53 -17.75 2.16
C LEU A 48 7.94 -18.60 1.01
N VAL A 49 8.39 -18.33 -0.22
CA VAL A 49 7.99 -19.10 -1.41
C VAL A 49 8.36 -20.56 -1.23
N HIS A 50 9.58 -20.88 -0.79
CA HIS A 50 9.99 -22.27 -0.58
C HIS A 50 9.09 -23.02 0.41
N ILE A 51 8.66 -22.37 1.49
CA ILE A 51 7.76 -22.95 2.49
C ILE A 51 6.32 -23.09 1.94
N LEU A 52 5.91 -22.20 1.03
CA LEU A 52 4.57 -22.19 0.43
C LEU A 52 4.46 -23.03 -0.85
N VAL A 53 5.56 -23.47 -1.46
CA VAL A 53 5.56 -24.37 -2.64
C VAL A 53 4.67 -25.61 -2.46
N PRO A 54 4.65 -26.30 -1.29
CA PRO A 54 3.75 -27.42 -1.04
C PRO A 54 2.27 -27.06 -1.24
N VAL A 55 1.84 -25.83 -0.87
CA VAL A 55 0.45 -25.36 -1.08
C VAL A 55 0.05 -25.41 -2.54
N LEU A 56 0.97 -24.99 -3.43
CA LEU A 56 0.73 -25.00 -4.87
C LEU A 56 0.64 -26.42 -5.44
N ARG A 57 1.17 -27.41 -4.72
CA ARG A 57 1.11 -28.84 -5.07
C ARG A 57 -0.08 -29.56 -4.42
N GLY A 58 -0.91 -28.85 -3.64
CA GLY A 58 -2.02 -29.45 -2.90
C GLY A 58 -1.61 -30.15 -1.60
N GLU A 59 -0.38 -29.94 -1.14
CA GLU A 59 0.14 -30.46 0.11
C GLU A 59 0.02 -29.40 1.23
N THR A 60 0.00 -29.84 2.49
CA THR A 60 -0.10 -28.93 3.64
C THR A 60 1.25 -28.23 3.88
N PRO A 61 1.29 -26.88 3.92
CA PRO A 61 2.52 -26.14 4.22
C PRO A 61 2.83 -26.16 5.72
N SER A 62 4.07 -25.81 6.06
CA SER A 62 4.48 -25.57 7.45
C SER A 62 4.01 -24.19 7.94
N ASN A 63 3.64 -24.10 9.22
CA ASN A 63 3.32 -22.82 9.86
C ASN A 63 4.54 -21.88 9.87
N ILE A 64 4.33 -20.61 9.50
CA ILE A 64 5.39 -19.59 9.42
C ILE A 64 5.21 -18.57 10.55
N PHE A 65 6.29 -18.30 11.30
CA PHE A 65 6.34 -17.23 12.28
C PHE A 65 7.40 -16.19 11.89
N VAL A 66 6.95 -14.95 11.61
CA VAL A 66 7.84 -13.86 11.16
C VAL A 66 8.07 -12.87 12.29
N TYR A 67 9.31 -12.77 12.78
CA TYR A 67 9.69 -11.87 13.88
C TYR A 67 10.67 -10.76 13.45
N GLY A 68 10.71 -9.65 14.18
CA GLY A 68 11.68 -8.57 13.98
C GLY A 68 11.24 -7.23 14.58
N LYS A 69 12.12 -6.22 14.60
CA LYS A 69 11.83 -4.86 15.10
C LYS A 69 10.67 -4.19 14.34
N THR A 70 9.91 -3.31 14.98
CA THR A 70 8.84 -2.54 14.32
C THR A 70 9.40 -1.70 13.17
N GLY A 71 8.58 -1.43 12.14
CA GLY A 71 9.02 -0.63 10.98
C GLY A 71 9.95 -1.34 9.99
N THR A 72 10.35 -2.60 10.23
CA THR A 72 11.23 -3.33 9.28
C THR A 72 10.52 -3.84 8.03
N GLY A 73 9.22 -3.59 7.86
CA GLY A 73 8.45 -4.01 6.69
C GLY A 73 7.92 -5.45 6.72
N LYS A 74 7.81 -6.07 7.91
CA LYS A 74 7.22 -7.43 8.05
C LYS A 74 5.81 -7.52 7.47
N THR A 75 4.92 -6.61 7.84
CA THR A 75 3.52 -6.55 7.38
C THR A 75 3.37 -6.27 5.88
N VAL A 76 4.40 -5.73 5.24
CA VAL A 76 4.36 -5.48 3.78
C VAL A 76 4.78 -6.73 3.00
N THR A 77 5.44 -7.69 3.65
CA THR A 77 5.96 -8.92 3.01
C THR A 77 5.03 -10.12 3.12
N VAL A 78 4.15 -10.14 4.13
CA VAL A 78 3.13 -11.17 4.37
C VAL A 78 1.76 -10.63 3.99
#